data_AF-A0A948RCT6-F1
#
_entry.id   AF-A0A948RCT6-F1
#
_cell.length_a   1.000
_cell.length_b   1.000
_cell.length_c   1.000
_cell.angle_alpha   90.00
_cell.angle_beta   90.00
_cell.angle_gamma   90.00
#
_symmetry.space_group_name_H-M   'P 1'
#
loop_
_entity.id
_entity.type
_entity.pdbx_description
1 polymer ?
#
loop_
_entity_poly.entity_id
_entity_poly.type
_entity_poly.pdbx_seq_one_letter_code
_entity_poly.pdbx_strand_id
1 'polypeptide(L)' 'VAGWLGGQETLNKRILGVDEVTAIINAITIEEVAEVAQELLRDNQLHLALVGPITDSAPLEKLLKL' A
#
# COMPACT_ATOMS: atom_id res chain seq x y z
N VAL A 1 21.88 -0.01 -5.13
CA VAL A 1 22.30 1.13 -4.26
C VAL A 1 21.80 2.48 -4.78
N ALA A 2 22.10 2.88 -6.02
CA ALA A 2 21.68 4.19 -6.55
C ALA A 2 20.15 4.43 -6.53
N GLY A 3 19.33 3.41 -6.82
CA GLY A 3 17.86 3.53 -6.76
C GLY A 3 17.30 3.81 -5.36
N TRP A 4 17.94 3.26 -4.31
CA TRP A 4 17.55 3.48 -2.91
C TRP A 4 17.84 4.92 -2.48
N LEU A 5 19.09 5.37 -2.69
CA LEU A 5 19.52 6.71 -2.28
C LEU A 5 18.81 7.80 -3.11
N GLY A 6 18.74 7.63 -4.43
CA GLY A 6 18.09 8.58 -5.32
C GLY A 6 16.58 8.68 -5.09
N GLY A 7 15.92 7.54 -4.85
CA GLY A 7 14.48 7.51 -4.54
C GLY A 7 14.17 8.24 -3.24
N GLN A 8 14.93 7.96 -2.16
CA GLN A 8 14.75 8.63 -0.88
C GLN A 8 15.01 10.14 -0.96
N GLU A 9 16.11 10.57 -1.56
CA GLU A 9 16.41 12.01 -1.67
C GLU A 9 15.36 12.74 -2.52
N THR A 10 14.87 12.10 -3.59
CA THR A 10 13.86 12.69 -4.46
C THR A 10 12.52 12.86 -3.75
N LEU A 11 12.03 11.80 -3.09
CA LEU A 11 10.70 11.73 -2.49
C LEU A 11 10.64 12.31 -1.07
N ASN A 12 11.65 12.02 -0.24
CA ASN A 12 11.67 12.33 1.19
C ASN A 12 12.57 13.51 1.56
N LYS A 13 13.37 14.04 0.62
CA LYS A 13 14.35 15.13 0.85
C LYS A 13 15.38 14.83 1.94
N ARG A 14 15.55 13.54 2.23
CA ARG A 14 16.53 13.00 3.16
C ARG A 14 16.76 11.53 2.84
N ILE A 15 17.95 11.04 3.18
CA ILE A 15 18.30 9.64 3.09
C ILE A 15 18.30 9.05 4.50
N LEU A 16 17.45 8.06 4.75
CA LEU A 16 17.50 7.24 5.97
C LEU A 16 18.51 6.10 5.81
N GLY A 17 19.32 5.92 6.84
CA GLY A 17 20.20 4.77 7.00
C GLY A 17 19.41 3.47 7.21
N VAL A 18 20.08 2.33 7.01
CA VAL A 18 19.46 1.01 7.15
C VAL A 18 18.97 0.78 8.58
N ASP A 19 19.75 1.17 9.57
CA ASP A 19 19.38 1.01 10.99
C ASP A 19 18.17 1.88 11.36
N GLU A 20 18.07 3.08 10.81
CA GLU A 20 16.93 3.98 11.04
C GLU A 20 15.64 3.41 10.44
N VAL A 21 15.70 2.88 9.21
CA VAL A 21 14.54 2.22 8.59
C VAL A 21 14.13 0.97 9.38
N THR A 22 15.11 0.19 9.83
CA THR A 22 14.85 -1.01 10.63
C THR A 22 14.22 -0.66 11.98
N ALA A 23 14.67 0.41 12.62
CA ALA A 23 14.07 0.91 13.86
C ALA A 23 12.61 1.34 13.67
N ILE A 24 12.29 2.02 12.56
CA ILE A 24 10.91 2.38 12.22
C ILE A 24 10.06 1.11 12.09
N ILE A 25 10.50 0.12 11.30
CA ILE A 25 9.75 -1.12 11.08
C ILE A 25 9.50 -1.86 12.40
N ASN A 26 10.52 -1.96 13.26
CA ASN A 26 10.42 -2.68 14.54
C ASN A 26 9.57 -1.95 15.58
N ALA A 27 9.34 -0.65 15.42
CA ALA A 27 8.51 0.14 16.34
C ALA A 27 7.00 0.03 16.04
N ILE A 28 6.63 -0.45 14.84
CA ILE A 28 5.22 -0.54 14.41
C ILE A 28 4.48 -1.59 15.25
N THR A 29 3.34 -1.20 15.79
CA THR A 29 2.46 -2.04 16.61
C THR A 29 1.33 -2.67 15.79
N ILE A 30 0.68 -3.71 16.34
CA ILE A 30 -0.45 -4.35 15.66
C ILE A 30 -1.66 -3.42 15.61
N GLU A 31 -1.81 -2.56 16.62
CA GLU A 31 -2.88 -1.58 16.74
C GLU A 31 -2.77 -0.50 15.64
N GLU A 32 -1.57 0.05 15.41
CA GLU A 32 -1.32 1.01 14.33
C GLU A 32 -1.57 0.38 12.95
N VAL A 33 -1.19 -0.88 12.75
CA VAL A 33 -1.50 -1.61 11.50
C VAL A 33 -3.01 -1.75 11.32
N ALA A 34 -3.75 -2.07 12.37
CA ALA A 34 -5.21 -2.18 12.32
C ALA A 34 -5.88 -0.82 12.01
N GLU A 35 -5.37 0.27 12.59
CA GLU A 35 -5.85 1.63 12.32
C GLU A 35 -5.67 2.01 10.84
N VAL A 36 -4.46 1.82 10.30
CA VAL A 36 -4.17 2.09 8.88
C VAL A 36 -5.01 1.20 7.96
N ALA A 37 -5.21 -0.08 8.32
CA ALA A 37 -6.07 -0.97 7.55
C ALA A 37 -7.53 -0.46 7.51
N GLN A 38 -8.05 0.02 8.64
CA GLN A 38 -9.38 0.64 8.70
C GLN A 38 -9.46 1.94 7.90
N GLU A 39 -8.37 2.71 7.81
CA GLU A 39 -8.32 3.93 7.00
C GLU A 39 -8.36 3.63 5.50
N LEU A 40 -7.52 2.70 5.04
CA LEU A 40 -7.26 2.45 3.61
C LEU A 40 -8.19 1.43 2.97
N LEU A 41 -8.64 0.42 3.71
CA LEU A 41 -9.52 -0.62 3.18
C LEU A 41 -10.97 -0.15 3.32
N ARG A 42 -11.42 0.64 2.35
CA ARG A 42 -12.80 1.15 2.25
C ARG A 42 -13.46 0.66 0.97
N ASP A 43 -14.74 0.29 1.05
CA ASP A 43 -15.52 -0.15 -0.12
C ASP A 43 -15.43 0.82 -1.30
N ASN A 44 -15.43 2.12 -1.01
CA ASN A 44 -15.37 3.16 -2.03
C ASN A 44 -13.95 3.44 -2.59
N GLN A 45 -12.94 2.71 -2.12
CA GLN A 45 -11.54 2.82 -2.59
C GLN A 45 -11.02 1.52 -3.22
N LEU A 46 -11.85 0.49 -3.33
CA LEU A 46 -11.49 -0.75 -4.03
C LEU A 46 -11.57 -0.52 -5.55
N HIS A 47 -10.54 -0.97 -6.27
CA HIS A 47 -10.45 -0.85 -7.73
C HIS A 47 -10.18 -2.21 -8.36
N LEU A 48 -10.89 -2.53 -9.44
CA LEU A 48 -10.75 -3.77 -10.20
C LEU A 48 -10.42 -3.47 -11.66
N ALA A 49 -9.28 -3.97 -12.14
CA ALA A 49 -8.90 -3.90 -13.55
C ALA A 49 -9.10 -5.27 -14.21
N LEU A 50 -9.85 -5.31 -15.31
CA LEU A 50 -10.17 -6.53 -16.04
C LEU A 50 -9.58 -6.47 -17.46
N VAL A 51 -8.95 -7.56 -17.91
CA VAL A 51 -8.30 -7.65 -19.23
C VAL A 51 -8.72 -8.93 -19.94
N GLY A 52 -9.15 -8.82 -21.20
CA GLY A 52 -9.59 -9.93 -22.04
C GLY A 52 -11.10 -9.92 -22.31
N PRO A 53 -11.63 -10.95 -23.00
CA PRO A 53 -13.06 -11.07 -23.25
C PRO A 53 -13.79 -11.39 -21.95
N ILE A 54 -14.63 -10.45 -21.50
CA ILE A 54 -15.46 -10.59 -20.30
C ILE A 54 -16.92 -10.65 -20.77
N THR A 55 -17.57 -11.79 -20.59
CA THR A 55 -18.96 -11.99 -21.00
C THR A 55 -19.97 -11.44 -19.99
N ASP A 56 -19.60 -11.40 -18.71
CA ASP A 56 -20.38 -10.77 -17.63
C ASP A 56 -19.43 -10.36 -16.47
N SER A 57 -19.45 -9.08 -16.09
CA SER A 57 -18.65 -8.53 -14.99
C SER A 57 -19.41 -8.43 -13.67
N ALA A 58 -20.73 -8.61 -13.65
CA ALA A 58 -21.55 -8.45 -12.45
C ALA A 58 -21.16 -9.39 -11.29
N PRO A 59 -20.73 -10.64 -11.51
CA PRO A 59 -20.19 -11.48 -10.44
C PRO A 59 -18.91 -10.92 -9.82
N LEU A 60 -18.11 -10.19 -10.60
CA LEU A 60 -16.80 -9.65 -10.21
C LEU A 60 -16.95 -8.34 -9.42
N GLU A 61 -18.03 -7.58 -9.64
CA GLU A 61 -18.34 -6.37 -8.85
C GLU A 61 -18.54 -6.66 -7.36
N LYS A 62 -18.92 -7.90 -7.00
CA LYS A 62 -19.04 -8.31 -5.59
C LYS A 62 -17.69 -8.31 -4.86
N LEU A 63 -16.57 -8.36 -5.58
CA LEU A 63 -15.22 -8.31 -5.00
C LEU A 63 -14.82 -6.90 -4.54
N LEU A 64 -15.57 -5.88 -4.93
CA LEU A 64 -15.36 -4.48 -4.52
C LEU A 64 -16.14 -4.13 -3.24
N LYS A 65 -16.39 -5.12 -2.38
CA LYS A 65 -17.06 -4.95 -1.09
C LYS A 65 -16.29 -5.72 -0.02
N LEU A 66 -16.00 -5.08 1.12
CA LEU A 66 -15.38 -5.66 2.31
C LEU A 66 -16.39 -6.38 3.21
#